data_AF-A0A7W3D3I7-F1
#
_entry.id   AF-A0A7W3D3I7-F1
#
_cell.length_a   1.000
_cell.length_b   1.000
_cell.length_c   1.000
_cell.angle_alpha   90.00
_cell.angle_beta   90.00
_cell.angle_gamma   90.00
#
_symmetry.space_group_name_H-M   'P 1'
#
loop_
_entity.id
_entity.type
_entity.pdbx_description
1 polymer ?
#
loop_
_entity_poly.entity_id
_entity_poly.type
_entity_poly.pdbx_seq_one_letter_code
_entity_poly.pdbx_strand_id
1 'polypeptide(L)'
;MTDYTGSNTPVDQRDLWRTPPALFTALDAEFCFQLDAAAAPHNALCRKFITAEQNTLETPWTDYLTIPGYAWMNPPYSDITPFVKKAAAESKNQIGTVMLVPADTSVGWFREAIQSASEVRFITAGRLAFINPVTGKPVSGNNKGSMLIIWHPYPRTIAREII
;
A
#
# COMPACT_ATOMS: atom_id res chain seq x y z
N MET A 1 -6.04 -12.80 16.82
CA MET A 1 -4.91 -12.06 17.44
C MET A 1 -3.67 -12.85 17.18
N THR A 2 -2.80 -12.38 16.30
CA THR A 2 -1.42 -12.84 16.23
C THR A 2 -0.58 -11.60 16.00
N ASP A 3 -0.06 -11.13 17.13
CA ASP A 3 0.79 -9.97 17.25
C ASP A 3 2.06 -10.12 16.43
N TYR A 4 2.50 -9.01 15.86
CA TYR A 4 3.76 -8.83 15.17
C TYR A 4 4.91 -8.79 16.20
N THR A 5 5.11 -9.87 16.95
CA THR A 5 6.01 -9.96 18.13
C THR A 5 7.47 -10.27 17.81
N GLY A 6 7.85 -10.34 16.53
CA GLY A 6 9.21 -10.72 16.11
C GLY A 6 10.18 -9.59 15.81
N SER A 7 9.76 -8.31 15.87
CA SER A 7 10.62 -7.17 15.52
C SER A 7 11.03 -6.39 16.76
N ASN A 8 12.33 -6.23 16.98
CA ASN A 8 12.90 -5.35 18.01
C ASN A 8 12.85 -3.86 17.62
N THR A 9 12.24 -3.52 16.47
CA THR A 9 12.11 -2.13 16.01
C THR A 9 10.85 -1.51 16.62
N PRO A 10 10.92 -0.32 17.24
CA PRO A 10 9.75 0.41 17.73
C PRO A 10 8.66 0.56 16.65
N VAL A 11 7.39 0.42 17.04
CA VAL A 11 6.23 0.37 16.12
C VAL A 11 6.13 1.65 15.28
N ASP A 12 6.40 2.80 15.90
CA ASP A 12 6.48 4.13 15.30
C ASP A 12 7.54 4.24 14.20
N GLN A 13 8.64 3.48 14.29
CA GLN A 13 9.67 3.48 13.25
C GLN A 13 9.35 2.52 12.10
N ARG A 14 8.60 1.44 12.35
CA ARG A 14 8.21 0.45 11.33
C ARG A 14 7.15 1.01 10.38
N ASP A 15 6.22 1.78 10.93
CA ASP A 15 5.10 2.34 10.17
C ASP A 15 5.51 3.53 9.28
N LEU A 16 6.74 4.02 9.42
CA LEU A 16 7.31 5.12 8.62
C LEU A 16 8.31 4.66 7.53
N TRP A 17 8.44 3.35 7.31
CA TRP A 17 9.39 2.78 6.36
C TRP A 17 9.11 3.20 4.91
N ARG A 18 10.14 3.74 4.24
CA ARG A 18 10.01 4.20 2.85
C ARG A 18 10.15 3.04 1.85
N THR A 19 9.30 3.05 0.83
CA THR A 19 9.35 2.14 -0.32
C THR A 19 10.67 2.31 -1.09
N PRO A 20 11.32 1.22 -1.55
CA PRO A 20 12.49 1.32 -2.43
C PRO A 20 12.18 2.16 -3.68
N PRO A 21 12.99 3.20 -4.01
CA PRO A 21 12.69 4.11 -5.12
C PRO A 21 12.46 3.42 -6.47
N ALA A 22 13.24 2.39 -6.78
CA ALA A 22 13.13 1.65 -8.04
C ALA A 22 11.76 0.96 -8.20
N LEU A 23 11.19 0.44 -7.10
CA LEU A 23 9.87 -0.18 -7.14
C LEU A 23 8.79 0.86 -7.41
N PHE A 24 8.85 1.99 -6.69
CA PHE A 24 7.89 3.07 -6.89
C PHE A 24 7.98 3.64 -8.31
N THR A 25 9.18 3.94 -8.83
CA THR A 25 9.35 4.46 -10.19
C THR A 25 8.79 3.51 -11.25
N ALA A 26 9.00 2.20 -11.11
CA ALA A 26 8.47 1.22 -12.06
C ALA A 26 6.94 1.18 -12.05
N LEU A 27 6.32 1.23 -10.87
CA LEU A 27 4.87 1.25 -10.74
C LEU A 27 4.28 2.60 -11.15
N ASP A 28 4.94 3.70 -10.85
CA ASP A 28 4.50 5.04 -11.26
C ASP A 28 4.50 5.18 -12.79
N ALA A 29 5.47 4.58 -13.49
CA ALA A 29 5.46 4.52 -14.95
C ALA A 29 4.27 3.73 -15.53
N GLU A 30 3.71 2.78 -14.78
CA GLU A 30 2.54 1.98 -15.20
C GLU A 30 1.21 2.63 -14.80
N PHE A 31 1.13 3.17 -13.59
CA PHE A 31 -0.12 3.62 -12.97
C PHE A 31 -0.29 5.13 -12.96
N CYS A 32 0.79 5.90 -13.17
CA CYS A 32 0.81 7.36 -13.13
C CYS A 32 0.18 7.89 -11.82
N PHE A 33 0.82 7.61 -10.68
CA PHE A 33 0.27 7.94 -9.38
C PHE A 33 0.10 9.45 -9.21
N GLN A 34 -1.10 9.86 -8.79
CA GLN A 34 -1.40 11.26 -8.52
C GLN A 34 -1.35 11.58 -7.02
N LEU A 35 -1.55 10.56 -6.18
CA LEU A 35 -1.67 10.66 -4.73
C LEU A 35 -0.82 9.59 -4.05
N ASP A 36 -0.10 9.99 -2.99
CA ASP A 36 0.44 9.09 -1.97
C ASP A 36 -0.49 9.09 -0.75
N ALA A 37 -1.32 8.06 -0.64
CA ALA A 37 -2.48 8.06 0.26
C ALA A 37 -2.12 7.77 1.73
N ALA A 38 -0.86 7.46 2.05
CA ALA A 38 -0.40 7.23 3.41
C ALA A 38 1.09 7.57 3.52
N ALA A 39 1.40 8.86 3.69
CA ALA A 39 2.78 9.33 3.76
C ALA A 39 2.97 10.50 4.74
N ALA A 40 4.20 10.69 5.18
CA ALA A 40 4.65 11.87 5.90
C ALA A 40 5.33 12.86 4.93
N PRO A 41 5.40 14.16 5.26
CA PRO A 41 6.03 15.16 4.37
C PRO A 41 7.46 14.84 3.93
N HIS A 42 8.21 14.11 4.75
CA HIS A 42 9.62 13.77 4.48
C HIS A 42 9.81 12.45 3.69
N ASN A 43 8.77 11.62 3.55
CA ASN A 43 8.87 10.33 2.84
C ASN A 43 7.88 10.19 1.66
N ALA A 44 7.03 11.20 1.43
CA ALA A 44 6.07 11.24 0.33
C ALA A 44 6.73 10.96 -1.03
N LEU A 45 6.04 10.15 -1.82
CA LEU A 45 6.48 9.73 -3.15
C LEU A 45 5.75 10.48 -4.27
N CYS A 46 4.60 11.10 -3.96
CA CYS A 46 3.84 11.97 -4.85
C CYS A 46 3.85 13.42 -4.37
N ARG A 47 3.59 14.38 -5.27
CA ARG A 47 3.42 15.80 -4.92
C ARG A 47 2.24 16.04 -4.00
N LYS A 48 1.16 15.28 -4.21
CA LYS A 48 -0.03 15.27 -3.36
C LYS A 48 0.06 14.03 -2.48
N PHE A 49 -0.13 14.21 -1.18
CA PHE A 49 -0.08 13.13 -0.20
C PHE A 49 -0.99 13.39 0.97
N ILE A 50 -1.42 12.33 1.65
CA ILE A 50 -2.24 12.39 2.86
C ILE A 50 -1.38 11.96 4.06
N THR A 51 -1.30 12.86 5.04
CA THR A 51 -0.59 12.68 6.29
C THR A 51 -1.39 11.86 7.32
N ALA A 52 -0.69 11.36 8.34
CA ALA A 52 -1.33 10.67 9.45
C ALA A 52 -2.36 11.57 10.16
N GLU A 53 -2.05 12.87 10.29
CA GLU A 53 -2.93 13.88 10.90
C GLU A 53 -4.18 14.13 10.05
N GLN A 54 -4.06 14.10 8.72
CA GLN A 54 -5.19 14.23 7.81
C GLN A 54 -6.07 12.97 7.76
N ASN A 55 -5.53 11.82 8.19
CA ASN A 55 -6.22 10.53 8.23
C ASN A 55 -6.82 10.12 6.88
N THR A 56 -6.12 9.24 6.17
CA THR A 56 -6.59 8.73 4.86
C THR A 56 -7.95 8.03 4.91
N LEU A 57 -8.35 7.48 6.05
CA LEU A 57 -9.62 6.79 6.20
C LEU A 57 -10.81 7.77 6.14
N GLU A 58 -10.59 9.02 6.52
CA GLU A 58 -11.60 10.08 6.56
C GLU A 58 -11.47 11.08 5.40
N THR A 59 -10.25 11.26 4.88
CA THR A 59 -10.01 12.19 3.77
C THR A 59 -10.66 11.71 2.45
N PRO A 60 -11.44 12.56 1.76
CA PRO A 60 -11.91 12.28 0.41
C PRO A 60 -10.75 12.33 -0.59
N TRP A 61 -10.48 11.23 -1.29
CA TRP A 61 -9.37 11.20 -2.26
C TRP A 61 -9.68 11.98 -3.54
N THR A 62 -10.97 12.20 -3.83
CA THR A 62 -11.46 13.02 -4.94
C THR A 62 -10.89 14.43 -4.95
N ASP A 63 -10.52 14.97 -3.78
CA ASP A 63 -9.96 16.32 -3.65
C ASP A 63 -8.48 16.38 -4.11
N TYR A 64 -7.82 15.21 -4.20
CA TYR A 64 -6.42 15.07 -4.56
C TYR A 64 -6.22 14.52 -5.97
N LEU A 65 -7.17 13.81 -6.55
CA LEU A 65 -7.01 13.20 -7.88
C LEU A 65 -7.95 13.82 -8.93
N THR A 66 -7.46 13.90 -10.16
CA THR A 66 -8.32 13.95 -11.33
C THR A 66 -8.85 12.55 -11.59
N ILE A 67 -10.16 12.40 -11.61
CA ILE A 67 -10.84 11.12 -11.81
C ILE A 67 -11.04 10.89 -13.31
N PRO A 68 -10.74 9.69 -13.83
CA PRO A 68 -10.17 8.53 -13.13
C PRO A 68 -8.65 8.67 -12.87
N GLY A 69 -8.17 8.15 -11.74
CA GLY A 69 -6.75 8.26 -11.33
C GLY A 69 -6.30 7.16 -10.38
N TYR A 70 -5.00 7.09 -10.09
CA TYR A 70 -4.42 6.10 -9.17
C TYR A 70 -3.73 6.73 -7.96
N ALA A 71 -3.92 6.10 -6.81
CA ALA A 71 -3.20 6.37 -5.57
C ALA A 71 -2.20 5.25 -5.27
N TRP A 72 -1.01 5.65 -4.83
CA TRP A 72 -0.05 4.78 -4.16
C TRP A 72 -0.42 4.67 -2.68
N MET A 73 -0.26 3.48 -2.09
CA MET A 73 -0.46 3.31 -0.66
C MET A 73 0.54 2.33 -0.06
N ASN A 74 1.28 2.79 0.95
CA ASN A 74 2.10 1.98 1.83
C ASN A 74 1.61 2.19 3.27
N PRO A 75 0.56 1.47 3.71
CA PRO A 75 -0.11 1.74 4.98
C PRO A 75 0.77 1.34 6.17
N PRO A 76 0.48 1.83 7.39
CA PRO A 76 1.06 1.27 8.60
C PRO A 76 0.73 -0.23 8.70
N TYR A 77 1.73 -1.07 8.93
CA TYR A 77 1.55 -2.53 8.94
C TYR A 77 0.98 -3.05 10.27
N SER A 78 0.80 -2.18 11.25
CA SER A 78 0.14 -2.45 12.53
C SER A 78 -1.37 -2.73 12.36
N ASP A 79 -2.06 -2.04 11.45
CA ASP A 79 -3.47 -2.30 11.13
C ASP A 79 -3.82 -1.98 9.67
N ILE A 80 -3.74 -3.00 8.80
CA ILE A 80 -3.93 -2.87 7.34
C ILE A 80 -5.42 -2.91 6.94
N THR A 81 -6.28 -3.54 7.75
CA THR A 81 -7.68 -3.84 7.37
C THR A 81 -8.50 -2.59 7.00
N PRO A 82 -8.42 -1.47 7.75
CA PRO A 82 -9.16 -0.25 7.40
C PRO A 82 -8.73 0.34 6.05
N PHE A 83 -7.44 0.28 5.73
CA PHE A 83 -6.87 0.78 4.48
C PHE A 83 -7.33 -0.04 3.27
N VAL A 84 -7.41 -1.37 3.43
CA VAL A 84 -7.99 -2.27 2.43
C VAL A 84 -9.44 -1.88 2.12
N LYS A 85 -10.25 -1.66 3.16
CA LYS A 85 -11.65 -1.25 3.00
C LYS A 85 -11.77 0.13 2.34
N LYS A 86 -10.88 1.06 2.69
CA LYS A 86 -10.82 2.38 2.06
C LYS A 86 -10.49 2.27 0.56
N ALA A 87 -9.45 1.51 0.19
CA ALA A 87 -9.08 1.29 -1.21
C ALA A 87 -10.24 0.66 -2.02
N ALA A 88 -10.91 -0.34 -1.45
CA ALA A 88 -12.08 -0.97 -2.05
C ALA A 88 -13.25 0.02 -2.24
N ALA A 89 -13.51 0.90 -1.26
CA ALA A 89 -14.53 1.94 -1.38
C ALA A 89 -14.18 2.97 -2.47
N GLU A 90 -12.95 3.47 -2.49
CA GLU A 90 -12.50 4.47 -3.47
C GLU A 90 -12.46 3.94 -4.91
N SER A 91 -12.25 2.63 -5.09
CA SER A 91 -12.38 1.99 -6.42
C SER A 91 -13.75 2.19 -7.06
N LYS A 92 -14.82 2.28 -6.25
CA LYS A 92 -16.20 2.55 -6.72
C LYS A 92 -16.38 4.00 -7.16
N ASN A 93 -15.50 4.89 -6.71
CA ASN A 93 -15.43 6.30 -7.09
C ASN A 93 -14.45 6.53 -8.25
N GLN A 94 -14.11 5.49 -9.01
CA GLN A 94 -13.16 5.53 -10.12
C GLN A 94 -11.74 5.98 -9.69
N ILE A 95 -11.34 5.65 -8.47
CA ILE A 95 -9.97 5.85 -7.98
C ILE A 95 -9.30 4.50 -7.76
N GLY A 96 -8.27 4.22 -8.56
CA GLY A 96 -7.47 3.02 -8.41
C GLY A 96 -6.50 3.14 -7.24
N THR A 97 -6.14 2.00 -6.65
CA THR A 97 -5.15 1.95 -5.57
C THR A 97 -4.14 0.85 -5.86
N VAL A 98 -2.86 1.16 -5.71
CA VAL A 98 -1.78 0.16 -5.65
C VAL A 98 -1.25 0.16 -4.23
N MET A 99 -1.55 -0.91 -3.48
CA MET A 99 -1.20 -1.04 -2.08
C MET A 99 -0.05 -2.02 -1.87
N LEU A 100 1.02 -1.57 -1.22
CA LEU A 100 2.15 -2.42 -0.83
C LEU A 100 1.92 -3.00 0.57
N VAL A 101 1.96 -4.33 0.68
CA VAL A 101 1.76 -5.04 1.95
C VAL A 101 2.70 -6.25 2.08
N PRO A 102 2.89 -6.80 3.30
CA PRO A 102 3.58 -8.08 3.46
C PRO A 102 2.89 -9.20 2.67
N ALA A 103 3.65 -10.12 2.08
CA ALA A 103 3.14 -11.28 1.37
C ALA A 103 2.62 -12.36 2.34
N ASP A 104 1.55 -12.05 3.08
CA ASP A 104 0.87 -12.96 4.00
C ASP A 104 -0.56 -13.20 3.51
N THR A 105 -0.82 -14.38 2.95
CA THR A 105 -2.14 -14.73 2.41
C THR A 105 -3.04 -15.41 3.44
N SER A 106 -2.54 -15.64 4.67
CA SER A 106 -3.22 -16.40 5.72
C SER A 106 -3.99 -15.52 6.73
N VAL A 107 -4.00 -14.20 6.51
CA VAL A 107 -4.47 -13.19 7.46
C VAL A 107 -5.79 -12.53 7.05
N GLY A 108 -6.52 -12.00 8.03
CA GLY A 108 -7.86 -11.45 7.84
C GLY A 108 -7.93 -10.30 6.84
N TRP A 109 -6.97 -9.38 6.85
CA TRP A 109 -6.94 -8.26 5.91
C TRP A 109 -6.74 -8.72 4.45
N PHE A 110 -6.00 -9.82 4.23
CA PHE A 110 -5.81 -10.37 2.88
C PHE A 110 -7.12 -10.98 2.37
N ARG A 111 -7.80 -11.76 3.22
CA ARG A 111 -9.13 -12.30 2.92
C ARG A 111 -10.15 -11.20 2.64
N GLU A 112 -10.08 -10.08 3.34
CA GLU A 112 -10.90 -8.91 3.04
C GLU A 112 -10.56 -8.31 1.67
N ALA A 113 -9.27 -8.15 1.37
CA ALA A 113 -8.80 -7.52 0.16
C ALA A 113 -9.22 -8.28 -1.12
N ILE A 114 -9.02 -9.60 -1.15
CA ILE A 114 -9.32 -10.43 -2.33
C ILE A 114 -10.80 -10.48 -2.71
N GLN A 115 -11.71 -10.05 -1.83
CA GLN A 115 -13.14 -9.96 -2.17
C GLN A 115 -13.42 -8.86 -3.22
N SER A 116 -12.54 -7.88 -3.35
CA SER A 116 -12.75 -6.70 -4.21
C SER A 116 -11.53 -6.28 -5.02
N ALA A 117 -10.33 -6.74 -4.68
CA ALA A 117 -9.12 -6.46 -5.43
C ALA A 117 -9.26 -6.94 -6.88
N SER A 118 -8.72 -6.16 -7.80
CA SER A 118 -8.69 -6.49 -9.23
C SER A 118 -7.50 -7.37 -9.60
N GLU A 119 -6.38 -7.21 -8.89
CA GLU A 119 -5.14 -7.92 -9.15
C GLU A 119 -4.30 -8.03 -7.87
N VAL A 120 -3.53 -9.12 -7.74
CA VAL A 120 -2.50 -9.30 -6.72
C VAL A 120 -1.18 -9.65 -7.41
N ARG A 121 -0.10 -8.93 -7.11
CA ARG A 121 1.24 -9.20 -7.65
C ARG A 121 2.21 -9.54 -6.53
N PHE A 122 2.83 -10.71 -6.59
CA PHE A 122 3.91 -11.07 -5.67
C PHE A 122 5.25 -10.49 -6.13
N ILE A 123 6.00 -9.90 -5.20
CA ILE A 123 7.36 -9.44 -5.46
C ILE A 123 8.31 -10.59 -5.17
N THR A 124 8.91 -11.15 -6.23
CA THR A 124 9.70 -12.40 -6.17
C THR A 124 11.21 -12.18 -6.25
N ALA A 125 11.67 -11.00 -6.66
CA ALA A 125 13.09 -10.66 -6.83
C ALA A 125 13.79 -10.31 -5.49
N GLY A 126 13.60 -11.14 -4.48
CA GLY A 126 14.12 -10.93 -3.13
C GLY A 126 13.23 -10.06 -2.24
N ARG A 127 13.66 -9.87 -0.98
CA ARG A 127 12.89 -9.11 0.01
C ARG A 127 13.14 -7.62 -0.16
N LEU A 128 12.08 -6.82 -0.12
CA LEU A 128 12.23 -5.37 -0.14
C LEU A 128 13.00 -4.92 1.10
N ALA A 129 14.11 -4.24 0.86
CA ALA A 129 14.90 -3.60 1.89
C ALA A 129 14.32 -2.21 2.15
N PHE A 130 13.37 -2.14 3.10
CA PHE A 130 12.74 -0.89 3.50
C PHE A 130 13.76 0.08 4.10
N ILE A 131 13.63 1.38 3.80
CA ILE A 131 14.56 2.39 4.30
C ILE A 131 14.02 2.95 5.61
N ASN A 132 14.85 2.91 6.66
CA ASN A 132 14.51 3.51 7.94
C ASN A 132 14.50 5.05 7.80
N PRO A 133 13.41 5.73 8.22
CA PRO A 133 13.25 7.18 8.04
C PRO A 133 14.23 8.00 8.90
N VAL A 134 14.70 7.45 10.03
CA VAL A 134 15.63 8.13 10.95
C VAL A 134 17.08 7.97 10.50
N THR A 135 17.46 6.76 10.10
CA THR A 135 18.87 6.45 9.77
C THR A 135 19.20 6.53 8.28
N GLY A 136 18.18 6.56 7.41
CA GLY A 136 18.34 6.52 5.95
C GLY A 136 18.92 5.21 5.42
N LYS A 137 19.11 4.20 6.28
CA LYS A 137 19.70 2.91 5.92
C LYS A 137 18.63 1.84 5.71
N PRO A 138 18.88 0.83 4.84
CA PRO A 138 18.00 -0.31 4.72
C PRO A 138 17.90 -1.09 6.04
N VAL A 139 16.69 -1.49 6.42
CA VAL A 139 16.45 -2.30 7.61
C VAL A 139 16.76 -3.77 7.31
N SER A 140 17.62 -4.37 8.12
CA SER A 140 17.88 -5.82 8.11
C SER A 140 16.81 -6.55 8.93
N GLY A 141 16.36 -7.73 8.48
CA GLY A 141 15.45 -8.59 9.25
C GLY A 141 13.99 -8.60 8.82
N ASN A 142 13.64 -7.97 7.68
CA ASN A 142 12.34 -8.26 7.06
C ASN A 142 12.34 -9.74 6.63
N ASN A 143 11.53 -10.55 7.31
CA ASN A 143 11.46 -12.00 7.07
C ASN A 143 10.33 -12.42 6.13
N LYS A 144 9.45 -11.49 5.76
CA LYS A 144 8.32 -11.76 4.87
C LYS A 144 8.59 -11.16 3.49
N GLY A 145 8.10 -11.84 2.45
CA GLY A 145 8.02 -11.24 1.11
C GLY A 145 7.07 -10.05 1.10
N SER A 146 6.95 -9.38 -0.04
CA SER A 146 6.00 -8.30 -0.24
C SER A 146 5.09 -8.61 -1.43
N MET A 147 3.89 -8.08 -1.40
CA MET A 147 2.96 -8.15 -2.52
C MET A 147 2.30 -6.78 -2.74
N LEU A 148 1.80 -6.59 -3.96
CA LEU A 148 0.93 -5.50 -4.32
C LEU A 148 -0.50 -6.02 -4.38
N ILE A 149 -1.43 -5.29 -3.79
CA ILE A 149 -2.86 -5.49 -4.00
C ILE A 149 -3.38 -4.27 -4.74
N ILE A 150 -4.06 -4.54 -5.86
CA ILE A 150 -4.41 -3.50 -6.83
C ILE A 150 -5.92 -3.49 -7.02
N TRP A 151 -6.52 -2.31 -6.85
CA TRP A 151 -7.88 -2.01 -7.27
C TRP A 151 -7.80 -1.09 -8.48
N HIS A 152 -8.39 -1.50 -9.60
CA HIS A 152 -8.51 -0.63 -10.77
C HIS A 152 -9.75 0.28 -10.64
N PRO A 153 -9.70 1.51 -11.18
CA PRO A 153 -10.82 2.45 -11.17
C PRO A 153 -11.93 2.09 -12.16
N TYR A 154 -11.77 0.98 -12.89
CA TYR A 154 -12.74 0.49 -13.86
C TYR A 154 -12.90 -1.03 -13.73
N PRO A 155 -14.07 -1.58 -14.09
CA PRO A 155 -14.25 -3.01 -14.19
C PRO A 155 -13.29 -3.57 -15.24
N ARG A 156 -12.27 -4.33 -14.83
CA ARG A 156 -11.59 -5.26 -15.73
C ARG A 156 -12.34 -6.57 -15.72
N THR A 157 -12.38 -7.26 -16.86
CA THR A 157 -12.82 -8.66 -16.92
C THR A 157 -11.97 -9.45 -15.92
N ILE A 158 -12.61 -9.89 -14.83
CA ILE A 158 -11.90 -10.58 -13.75
C ILE A 158 -11.47 -11.94 -14.30
N ALA A 159 -10.17 -12.15 -14.47
CA ALA A 159 -9.63 -13.51 -14.55
C ALA A 159 -9.76 -14.12 -13.16
N ARG A 160 -10.92 -14.72 -12.86
CA ARG A 160 -11.08 -15.54 -11.67
C ARG A 160 -10.34 -16.84 -11.93
N GLU A 161 -9.43 -17.23 -11.04
CA GLU A 161 -9.12 -18.64 -10.87
C GLU A 161 -10.44 -19.35 -10.53
N ILE A 162 -10.88 -20.21 -11.45
CA ILE A 162 -11.94 -21.18 -11.22
C ILE A 162 -11.25 -22.32 -10.48
N ILE A 163 -11.57 -22.49 -9.20
CA ILE A 163 -11.35 -23.77 -8.49
C ILE A 163 -12.19 -24.86 -9.16
#